data_AF-A0A0C3RN81-F1
#
_entry.id   AF-A0A0C3RN81-F1
#
_cell.length_a   1.000
_cell.length_b   1.000
_cell.length_c   1.000
_cell.angle_alpha   90.00
_cell.angle_beta   90.00
_cell.angle_gamma   90.00
#
_symmetry.space_group_name_H-M   'P 1'
#
loop_
_entity.id
_entity.type
_entity.pdbx_description
1 polymer ?
#
loop_
_entity_poly.entity_id
_entity_poly.type
_entity_poly.pdbx_seq_one_letter_code
_entity_poly.pdbx_strand_id
1 'polypeptide(L)'
;MSGTLLDEQNLLTITEISRICSVQTEYIVELVEEGLIAPETSPEVAEKDQPRTWRFTGTHMRQARIASHLQSDLGVNTAGVALALQLLDEVETLRARLEAMGATRSR
;
A
#
# COMPACT_ATOMS: atom_id res chain seq x y z
N MET A 1 -12.78 -15.21 -4.31
CA MET A 1 -11.71 -14.74 -5.23
C MET A 1 -10.40 -14.95 -4.51
N SER A 2 -9.52 -15.80 -5.06
CA SER A 2 -8.28 -16.21 -4.40
C SER A 2 -7.39 -15.00 -4.14
N GLY A 3 -7.13 -14.71 -2.87
CA GLY A 3 -6.05 -13.83 -2.48
C GLY A 3 -4.75 -14.47 -2.91
N THR A 4 -4.12 -13.92 -3.95
CA THR A 4 -2.71 -14.19 -4.21
C THR A 4 -1.95 -13.65 -3.00
N LEU A 5 -1.55 -14.56 -2.10
CA LEU A 5 -0.44 -14.37 -1.18
C LEU A 5 0.76 -14.00 -2.04
N LEU A 6 0.96 -12.71 -2.27
CA LEU A 6 2.17 -12.21 -2.88
C LEU A 6 3.23 -12.41 -1.81
N ASP A 7 4.10 -13.38 -2.04
CA ASP A 7 5.26 -13.68 -1.22
C ASP A 7 5.96 -12.36 -0.85
N GLU A 8 6.19 -12.13 0.46
CA GLU A 8 6.77 -10.90 1.01
C GLU A 8 8.19 -10.65 0.46
N GLN A 9 8.76 -11.62 -0.24
CA GLN A 9 10.10 -11.60 -0.85
C GLN A 9 10.10 -11.15 -2.32
N ASN A 10 8.95 -10.96 -2.98
CA ASN A 10 8.89 -10.62 -4.40
C ASN A 10 8.47 -9.15 -4.59
N LEU A 11 9.46 -8.26 -4.53
CA LEU A 11 9.28 -6.83 -4.74
C LEU A 11 8.83 -6.54 -6.18
N LEU A 12 7.74 -5.79 -6.31
CA LEU A 12 7.18 -5.36 -7.59
C LEU A 12 7.84 -4.07 -8.08
N THR A 13 8.04 -3.96 -9.38
CA THR A 13 8.34 -2.69 -10.06
C THR A 13 7.09 -1.80 -10.16
N ILE A 14 7.28 -0.50 -10.44
CA ILE A 14 6.16 0.44 -10.62
C ILE A 14 5.19 0.01 -11.73
N THR A 15 5.71 -0.61 -12.80
CA THR A 15 4.90 -1.12 -13.91
C THR A 15 4.06 -2.33 -13.50
N GLU A 16 4.60 -3.21 -12.64
CA GLU A 16 3.90 -4.40 -12.17
C GLU A 16 2.78 -4.04 -11.20
N ILE A 17 3.05 -3.17 -10.21
CA ILE A 17 2.01 -2.71 -9.28
C ILE A 17 0.91 -1.93 -10.02
N SER A 18 1.27 -1.04 -10.96
CA SER A 18 0.31 -0.33 -11.83
C SER A 18 -0.60 -1.32 -12.58
N ARG A 19 -0.02 -2.36 -13.19
CA ARG A 19 -0.77 -3.38 -13.91
C ARG A 19 -1.69 -4.20 -13.00
N ILE A 20 -1.20 -4.63 -11.84
CA ILE A 20 -1.98 -5.44 -10.89
C ILE A 20 -3.13 -4.62 -10.29
N CYS A 21 -2.88 -3.35 -9.98
CA CYS A 21 -3.89 -2.43 -9.46
C CYS A 21 -4.82 -1.86 -10.56
N SER A 22 -4.53 -2.13 -11.84
CA SER A 22 -5.27 -1.60 -12.99
C SER A 22 -5.37 -0.06 -13.00
N VAL A 23 -4.27 0.60 -12.62
CA VAL A 23 -4.14 2.07 -12.59
C VAL A 23 -2.96 2.51 -13.45
N GLN A 24 -2.94 3.79 -13.83
CA GLN A 24 -1.80 4.36 -14.56
C GLN A 24 -0.55 4.47 -13.66
N THR A 25 0.63 4.47 -14.26
CA THR A 25 1.90 4.58 -13.51
C THR A 25 2.01 5.94 -12.82
N GLU A 26 1.51 6.98 -13.48
CA GLU A 26 1.43 8.36 -12.99
C GLU A 26 0.63 8.45 -11.69
N TYR A 27 -0.43 7.65 -11.54
CA TYR A 27 -1.19 7.60 -10.30
C TYR A 27 -0.36 6.98 -9.16
N ILE A 28 0.41 5.93 -9.44
CA ILE A 28 1.31 5.35 -8.43
C ILE A 28 2.38 6.36 -8.02
N VAL A 29 2.90 7.17 -8.96
CA VAL A 29 3.84 8.26 -8.66
C VAL A 29 3.20 9.28 -7.72
N GLU A 30 1.98 9.74 -8.01
CA GLU A 30 1.24 10.66 -7.13
C GLU A 30 1.09 10.09 -5.71
N LEU A 31 0.74 8.80 -5.57
CA LEU A 31 0.64 8.16 -4.25
C LEU A 31 1.97 8.16 -3.49
N VAL A 32 3.10 8.04 -4.18
CA VAL A 32 4.43 8.09 -3.55
C VAL A 32 4.80 9.52 -3.16
N GLU A 33 4.55 10.49 -4.04
CA GLU A 33 4.81 11.92 -3.79
C GLU A 33 3.99 12.46 -2.60
N GLU A 34 2.75 12.01 -2.47
CA GLU A 34 1.87 12.33 -1.34
C GLU A 34 2.19 11.51 -0.07
N GLY A 35 3.19 10.63 -0.12
CA GLY A 35 3.67 9.83 1.02
C GLY A 35 2.71 8.71 1.44
N LEU A 36 1.76 8.34 0.58
CA LEU A 36 0.77 7.27 0.84
C LEU A 36 1.39 5.89 0.74
N ILE A 37 2.39 5.77 -0.14
CA ILE A 37 3.13 4.56 -0.41
C ILE A 37 4.61 4.94 -0.36
N ALA A 38 5.39 4.24 0.47
CA ALA A 38 6.82 4.48 0.60
C ALA A 38 7.60 3.31 -0.04
N PRO A 39 7.95 3.40 -1.34
CA PRO A 39 8.64 2.31 -2.00
C PRO A 39 10.03 2.07 -1.41
N GLU A 40 10.46 0.84 -1.46
CA GLU A 40 11.86 0.50 -1.27
C GLU A 40 12.66 0.94 -2.49
N THR A 41 13.92 1.30 -2.28
CA THR A 41 14.83 1.69 -3.37
C THR A 41 15.91 0.63 -3.50
N SER A 42 16.19 0.19 -4.72
CA SER A 42 17.30 -0.74 -4.94
C SER A 42 18.62 -0.09 -4.48
N PRO A 43 19.42 -0.79 -3.66
CA PRO A 43 20.67 -0.23 -3.11
C PRO A 43 21.73 0.06 -4.18
N GLU A 44 21.54 -0.42 -5.40
CA GLU A 44 22.51 -0.37 -6.50
C GLU A 44 22.45 0.94 -7.31
N VAL A 45 21.43 1.77 -7.11
CA VAL A 45 21.20 2.96 -7.92
C VAL A 45 21.49 4.24 -7.12
N ALA A 46 22.42 5.05 -7.63
CA ALA A 46 22.84 6.31 -7.01
C ALA A 46 21.70 7.35 -6.90
N GLU A 47 20.67 7.20 -7.73
CA GLU A 47 19.49 8.06 -7.77
C GLU A 47 18.27 7.33 -7.19
N LYS A 48 18.03 7.54 -5.89
CA LYS A 48 16.98 6.85 -5.11
C LYS A 48 15.56 7.29 -5.46
N ASP A 49 15.37 8.46 -6.07
CA ASP A 49 14.05 9.05 -6.33
C ASP A 49 13.52 8.84 -7.76
N GLN A 50 14.07 7.89 -8.52
CA GLN A 50 13.54 7.58 -9.83
C GLN A 50 12.43 6.51 -9.75
N PRO A 51 11.25 6.73 -10.34
CA PRO A 51 10.15 5.74 -10.35
C PRO A 51 10.53 4.34 -10.84
N ARG A 52 11.59 4.22 -11.66
CA ARG A 52 12.11 2.94 -12.17
C ARG A 52 12.84 2.10 -11.10
N THR A 53 13.42 2.74 -10.10
CA THR A 53 14.19 2.08 -9.04
C THR A 53 13.31 1.63 -7.88
N TRP A 54 12.09 2.16 -7.81
CA TRP A 54 11.11 1.82 -6.78
C TRP A 54 10.71 0.36 -6.80
N ARG A 55 10.56 -0.17 -5.59
CA ARG A 55 10.23 -1.55 -5.30
C ARG A 55 9.11 -1.60 -4.28
N PHE A 56 8.08 -2.39 -4.58
CA PHE A 56 6.83 -2.39 -3.85
C PHE A 56 6.51 -3.79 -3.32
N THR A 57 6.33 -3.90 -2.01
CA THR A 57 5.80 -5.10 -1.33
C THR A 57 4.28 -5.29 -1.56
N GLY A 58 3.75 -6.43 -1.09
CA GLY A 58 2.31 -6.70 -1.07
C GLY A 58 1.49 -5.67 -0.27
N THR A 59 2.06 -5.10 0.79
CA THR A 59 1.42 -4.03 1.58
C THR A 59 1.18 -2.79 0.74
N HIS A 60 2.19 -2.35 -0.02
CA HIS A 60 2.07 -1.21 -0.93
C HIS A 60 1.02 -1.45 -2.02
N MET A 61 0.96 -2.67 -2.57
CA MET A 61 -0.08 -3.06 -3.52
C MET A 61 -1.47 -2.94 -2.90
N ARG A 62 -1.66 -3.42 -1.67
CA ARG A 62 -2.95 -3.30 -0.96
C ARG A 62 -3.33 -1.83 -0.77
N GLN A 63 -2.41 -0.98 -0.34
CA GLN A 63 -2.62 0.46 -0.18
C GLN A 63 -3.04 1.11 -1.51
N ALA A 64 -2.35 0.82 -2.62
CA ALA A 64 -2.68 1.32 -3.95
C ALA A 64 -4.08 0.90 -4.41
N ARG A 65 -4.50 -0.35 -4.13
CA ARG A 65 -5.85 -0.82 -4.47
C ARG A 65 -6.92 -0.07 -3.67
N ILE A 66 -6.72 0.08 -2.37
CA ILE A 66 -7.66 0.81 -1.50
C ILE A 66 -7.77 2.26 -1.97
N ALA A 67 -6.63 2.91 -2.25
CA ALA A 67 -6.58 4.27 -2.78
C ALA A 67 -7.38 4.41 -4.08
N SER A 68 -7.13 3.53 -5.04
CA SER A 68 -7.86 3.50 -6.32
C SER A 68 -9.36 3.36 -6.11
N HIS A 69 -9.81 2.40 -5.28
CA HIS A 69 -11.23 2.21 -4.98
C HIS A 69 -11.87 3.41 -4.29
N LEU A 70 -11.17 4.05 -3.34
CA LEU A 70 -11.67 5.26 -2.67
C LEU A 70 -11.85 6.42 -3.66
N GLN A 71 -10.91 6.57 -4.60
CA GLN A 71 -10.99 7.62 -5.62
C GLN A 71 -12.08 7.33 -6.65
N SER A 72 -12.17 6.09 -7.17
CA SER A 72 -13.10 5.70 -8.24
C SER A 72 -14.54 5.52 -7.75
N ASP A 73 -14.72 4.90 -6.59
CA ASP A 73 -16.04 4.44 -6.14
C ASP A 73 -16.69 5.46 -5.19
N LEU A 74 -15.89 6.28 -4.50
CA LEU A 74 -16.36 7.22 -3.49
C LEU A 74 -16.03 8.69 -3.82
N GLY A 75 -15.35 8.96 -4.95
CA GLY A 75 -15.02 10.31 -5.40
C GLY A 75 -14.10 11.06 -4.42
N VAL A 76 -13.33 10.33 -3.61
CA VAL A 76 -12.47 10.89 -2.58
C VAL A 76 -11.19 11.41 -3.23
N ASN A 77 -10.79 12.64 -2.87
CA ASN A 77 -9.53 13.21 -3.33
C ASN A 77 -8.31 12.52 -2.67
N THR A 78 -7.11 12.74 -3.22
CA THR A 78 -5.87 12.10 -2.75
C THR A 78 -5.59 12.34 -1.26
N ALA A 79 -5.91 13.53 -0.74
CA ALA A 79 -5.82 13.83 0.70
C ALA A 79 -6.80 13.00 1.56
N GLY A 80 -8.02 12.77 1.08
CA GLY A 80 -9.00 11.91 1.76
C GLY A 80 -8.62 10.43 1.70
N VAL A 81 -7.96 10.00 0.63
CA VAL A 81 -7.34 8.67 0.53
C VAL A 81 -6.27 8.49 1.60
N ALA A 82 -5.41 9.50 1.82
CA ALA A 82 -4.40 9.51 2.87
C ALA A 82 -4.98 9.22 4.24
N LEU A 83 -5.99 10.00 4.61
CA LEU A 83 -6.64 9.89 5.89
C LEU A 83 -7.33 8.52 6.05
N ALA A 84 -7.98 8.02 5.00
CA ALA A 84 -8.64 6.72 5.05
C ALA A 84 -7.64 5.57 5.24
N LEU A 85 -6.49 5.60 4.57
CA LEU A 85 -5.43 4.59 4.76
C LEU A 85 -4.88 4.61 6.18
N GLN A 86 -4.62 5.79 6.75
CA GLN A 86 -4.19 5.93 8.15
C GLN A 86 -5.22 5.37 9.13
N LEU A 87 -6.51 5.66 8.92
CA LEU A 87 -7.58 5.15 9.77
C LEU A 87 -7.73 3.63 9.68
N LEU A 88 -7.52 3.04 8.50
CA LEU A 88 -7.56 1.59 8.33
C LEU A 88 -6.40 0.90 9.07
N ASP A 89 -5.21 1.47 9.02
CA ASP A 89 -4.04 0.97 9.77
C ASP A 89 -4.26 1.05 11.29
N GLU A 90 -4.88 2.14 11.76
CA GLU A 90 -5.25 2.27 13.17
C GLU A 90 -6.31 1.25 13.58
N VAL A 91 -7.31 0.98 12.72
CA VAL A 91 -8.32 -0.07 12.97
C VAL A 91 -7.67 -1.45 13.04
N GLU A 92 -6.72 -1.75 12.17
CA GLU A 92 -5.98 -3.02 12.20
C GLU A 92 -5.15 -3.15 13.49
N THR A 93 -4.46 -2.08 13.88
CA THR A 93 -3.73 -2.00 15.16
C THR A 93 -4.63 -2.23 16.36
N LEU A 94 -5.81 -1.58 16.39
CA LEU A 94 -6.78 -1.72 17.48
C LEU A 94 -7.35 -3.14 17.54
N ARG A 95 -7.65 -3.76 16.40
CA ARG A 95 -8.12 -5.16 16.33
C ARG A 95 -7.07 -6.13 16.86
N ALA A 96 -5.81 -5.98 16.45
CA ALA A 96 -4.71 -6.81 16.93
C ALA A 96 -4.53 -6.70 18.46
N ARG A 97 -4.68 -5.49 19.02
CA ARG A 97 -4.64 -5.28 20.48
C ARG A 97 -5.80 -5.97 21.21
N LEU A 98 -7.02 -5.88 20.67
CA LEU A 98 -8.18 -6.55 21.24
C LEU A 98 -8.02 -8.07 21.24
N GLU A 99 -7.50 -8.64 20.15
CA GLU A 99 -7.20 -10.08 20.07
C GLU A 99 -6.13 -10.50 21.08
N ALA A 100 -5.06 -9.73 21.23
CA ALA A 100 -4.00 -10.00 22.21
C ALA A 100 -4.51 -9.97 23.67
N MET A 101 -5.39 -9.01 24.00
CA MET A 101 -6.04 -8.94 25.32
C MET A 101 -7.04 -10.08 25.55
N GLY A 102 -7.81 -10.46 24.51
CA GLY A 102 -8.72 -11.61 24.57
C GLY A 102 -7.98 -12.93 24.74
N ALA A 103 -6.84 -13.11 24.07
CA ALA A 103 -5.98 -14.29 24.19
C ALA A 103 -5.35 -14.41 25.60
N THR A 104 -5.10 -13.28 26.28
CA THR A 104 -4.56 -13.24 27.65
C THR A 104 -5.61 -13.60 28.72
N ARG A 105 -6.91 -13.42 28.43
CA ARG A 105 -8.01 -13.68 29.37
C ARG A 105 -8.50 -15.14 29.36
N SER A 106 -7.99 -15.96 28.45
CA SER A 106 -8.32 -17.39 28.32
C SER A 106 -7.21 -18.32 28.81
N ARG A 107 -6.30 -17.84 29.67
CA ARG A 107 -5.27 -18.63 30.38
C ARG A 107 -5.44 -18.53 31.89
#